data_AF-A0A2L0VW76-F1
#
_entry.id   AF-A0A2L0VW76-F1
#
_cell.length_a   1.000
_cell.length_b   1.000
_cell.length_c   1.000
_cell.angle_alpha   90.00
_cell.angle_beta   90.00
_cell.angle_gamma   90.00
#
_symmetry.space_group_name_H-M   'P 1'
#
loop_
_entity.id
_entity.type
_entity.pdbx_description
1 polymer ?
#
loop_
_entity_poly.entity_id
_entity_poly.type
_entity_poly.pdbx_seq_one_letter_code
_entity_poly.pdbx_strand_id
1 'polypeptide(L)'
;MISAGANDAGNPHLADNLNAIRGKLQVGKVVWLLPYDRRATAAIENVAKRWGDLVIDLAWARARRDGIHCQSYSWVARSIARAGYAGSVRMAF
;
A
#
# COMPACT_ATOMS: atom_id res chain seq x y z
N MET A 1 2.25 7.34 6.61
CA MET A 1 2.16 6.15 5.75
C MET A 1 1.34 5.10 6.48
N ILE A 2 0.46 4.37 5.77
CA ILE A 2 -0.33 3.27 6.33
C ILE A 2 0.05 1.97 5.61
N SER A 3 0.31 0.93 6.40
CA SER A 3 0.54 -0.44 5.94
C SER A 3 -0.45 -1.35 6.67
N ALA A 4 -1.63 -1.54 6.10
CA ALA A 4 -2.71 -2.33 6.67
C ALA A 4 -3.51 -3.00 5.53
N GLY A 5 -4.19 -4.11 5.84
CA GLY A 5 -5.07 -4.82 4.91
C GLY A 5 -4.57 -6.18 4.40
N ALA A 6 -3.26 -6.47 4.52
CA ALA A 6 -2.73 -7.79 4.13
C ALA A 6 -3.31 -8.94 4.98
N ASN A 7 -3.45 -8.74 6.29
CA ASN A 7 -4.01 -9.74 7.20
C ASN A 7 -5.53 -9.91 7.06
N ASP A 8 -6.19 -8.95 6.42
CA ASP A 8 -7.65 -8.87 6.30
C ASP A 8 -8.10 -9.08 4.85
N ALA A 9 -7.25 -9.63 3.98
CA ALA A 9 -7.53 -9.78 2.55
C ALA A 9 -8.81 -10.60 2.23
N GLY A 10 -9.21 -11.49 3.14
CA GLY A 10 -10.45 -12.25 3.05
C GLY A 10 -11.66 -11.60 3.72
N ASN A 11 -11.49 -10.45 4.39
CA ASN A 11 -12.56 -9.77 5.10
C ASN A 11 -13.43 -8.97 4.11
N PRO A 12 -14.73 -9.27 3.97
CA PRO A 12 -15.60 -8.54 3.05
C PRO A 12 -15.75 -7.06 3.41
N HIS A 13 -15.48 -6.68 4.66
CA HIS A 13 -15.55 -5.30 5.15
C HIS A 13 -14.21 -4.55 5.10
N LEU A 14 -13.18 -5.11 4.45
CA LEU A 14 -11.85 -4.52 4.40
C LEU A 14 -11.88 -3.07 3.92
N ALA A 15 -12.57 -2.78 2.82
CA ALA A 15 -12.64 -1.43 2.25
C ALA A 15 -13.32 -0.43 3.21
N ASP A 16 -14.41 -0.84 3.86
CA ASP A 16 -15.14 0.00 4.82
C ASP A 16 -14.29 0.31 6.05
N ASN A 17 -13.58 -0.70 6.56
CA ASN A 17 -12.66 -0.56 7.69
C ASN A 17 -11.50 0.39 7.36
N LEU A 18 -10.88 0.23 6.18
CA LEU A 18 -9.81 1.11 5.72
C LEU A 18 -10.31 2.56 5.51
N ASN A 19 -11.52 2.72 4.98
CA ASN A 19 -12.15 4.02 4.80
C ASN A 19 -12.45 4.70 6.15
N ALA A 20 -12.94 3.94 7.13
CA ALA A 20 -13.18 4.44 8.49
C ALA A 20 -11.88 4.85 9.20
N ILE A 21 -10.81 4.06 9.04
CA ILE A 21 -9.46 4.43 9.53
C ILE A 21 -9.02 5.74 8.88
N ARG A 22 -9.13 5.86 7.55
CA ARG A 22 -8.71 7.06 6.83
C ARG A 22 -9.46 8.32 7.25
N GLY A 23 -10.78 8.20 7.49
CA GLY A 23 -11.63 9.32 7.91
C GLY A 23 -11.32 9.86 9.31
N LYS A 24 -10.65 9.07 10.17
CA LYS A 24 -10.21 9.52 11.50
C LYS A 24 -8.90 10.31 11.47
N LEU A 25 -8.17 10.32 10.35
CA LEU A 25 -6.86 10.96 10.26
C LEU A 25 -7.00 12.42 9.80
N GLN A 26 -6.55 13.35 10.65
CA GLN A 26 -6.53 14.79 10.36
C GLN A 26 -5.27 15.19 9.60
N VAL A 27 -5.04 14.56 8.44
CA VAL A 27 -3.88 14.83 7.58
C VAL A 27 -4.32 15.01 6.12
N GLY A 28 -3.63 15.90 5.40
CA GLY A 28 -3.97 16.24 4.02
C GLY A 28 -3.86 15.05 3.05
N LYS A 29 -2.75 14.32 3.08
CA LYS A 29 -2.54 13.12 2.26
C LYS A 29 -1.95 11.98 3.07
N VAL A 30 -2.38 10.77 2.75
CA VAL A 30 -1.79 9.53 3.23
C VAL A 30 -1.04 8.84 2.08
N VAL A 31 0.00 8.10 2.42
CA VAL A 31 0.67 7.15 1.52
C VAL A 31 0.33 5.75 1.98
N TRP A 32 -0.25 4.94 1.10
CA TRP A 32 -0.63 3.55 1.33
C TRP A 32 0.40 2.60 0.74
N LEU A 33 0.74 1.54 1.49
CA LEU A 33 1.55 0.44 0.99
C LEU A 33 0.62 -0.70 0.54
N LEU A 34 0.64 -1.04 -0.75
CA LEU A 34 -0.22 -2.11 -1.29
C LEU A 34 0.52 -3.43 -1.10
N PRO A 35 -0.12 -4.45 -0.50
CA PRO A 35 0.51 -5.73 -0.20
C PRO A 35 0.65 -6.59 -1.47
N TYR A 36 1.32 -7.74 -1.33
CA TYR A 36 1.42 -8.70 -2.44
C TYR A 36 0.06 -9.30 -2.83
N ASP A 37 -0.85 -9.46 -1.87
CA ASP A 37 -2.21 -9.91 -2.11
C ASP A 37 -3.00 -8.89 -2.95
N ARG A 38 -3.47 -9.33 -4.12
CA ARG A 38 -4.13 -8.46 -5.10
C ARG A 38 -5.57 -8.11 -4.71
N ARG A 39 -6.24 -8.91 -3.88
CA ARG A 39 -7.59 -8.58 -3.37
C ARG A 39 -7.51 -7.43 -2.37
N ALA A 40 -6.56 -7.50 -1.43
CA ALA A 40 -6.28 -6.41 -0.51
C ALA A 40 -5.79 -5.14 -1.23
N THR A 41 -4.96 -5.30 -2.27
CA THR A 41 -4.52 -4.20 -3.14
C THR A 41 -5.71 -3.43 -3.71
N ALA A 42 -6.68 -4.12 -4.33
CA ALA A 42 -7.85 -3.47 -4.92
C ALA A 42 -8.68 -2.68 -3.88
N ALA A 43 -8.83 -3.21 -2.66
CA ALA A 43 -9.53 -2.49 -1.59
C ALA A 43 -8.79 -1.20 -1.18
N ILE A 44 -7.46 -1.27 -1.00
CA ILE A 44 -6.63 -0.12 -0.63
C ILE A 44 -6.62 0.93 -1.75
N GLU A 45 -6.49 0.52 -3.01
CA GLU A 45 -6.52 1.42 -4.17
C GLU A 45 -7.86 2.18 -4.26
N ASN A 46 -8.97 1.50 -4.02
CA ASN A 46 -10.29 2.13 -4.02
C ASN A 46 -10.42 3.22 -2.93
N VAL A 47 -9.90 2.95 -1.72
CA VAL A 47 -9.87 3.96 -0.65
C VAL A 47 -8.91 5.09 -1.00
N ALA A 48 -7.70 4.78 -1.44
CA ALA A 48 -6.71 5.80 -1.78
C ALA A 48 -7.20 6.75 -2.88
N LYS A 49 -7.86 6.21 -3.92
CA LYS A 49 -8.48 6.99 -4.99
C LYS A 49 -9.58 7.92 -4.48
N ARG A 50 -10.43 7.43 -3.57
CA ARG A 50 -11.52 8.23 -2.97
C ARG A 50 -11.00 9.44 -2.20
N TRP A 51 -9.86 9.30 -1.52
CA TRP A 51 -9.28 10.35 -0.67
C TRP A 51 -8.19 11.17 -1.35
N GLY A 52 -7.84 10.88 -2.62
CA GLY A 52 -6.73 11.55 -3.31
C GLY A 52 -5.36 11.25 -2.70
N ASP A 53 -5.24 10.11 -2.01
CA ASP A 53 -4.03 9.64 -1.36
C ASP A 53 -3.06 9.01 -2.37
N LEU A 54 -1.83 8.76 -1.92
CA LEU A 54 -0.77 8.14 -2.73
C LEU A 54 -0.65 6.65 -2.42
N VAL A 55 -0.12 5.89 -3.38
CA VAL A 55 0.06 4.44 -3.28
C VAL A 55 1.49 4.04 -3.63
N ILE A 56 2.01 3.05 -2.92
CA ILE A 56 3.27 2.35 -3.21
C ILE A 56 2.94 0.87 -3.31
N ASP A 57 3.01 0.30 -4.51
CA ASP A 57 2.72 -1.12 -4.72
C ASP A 57 3.93 -1.99 -4.39
N LEU A 58 3.85 -2.92 -3.44
CA LEU A 58 4.98 -3.83 -3.18
C LEU A 58 5.27 -4.81 -4.31
N ALA A 59 4.42 -4.91 -5.35
CA ALA A 59 4.63 -5.79 -6.51
C ALA A 59 6.00 -5.62 -7.18
N TRP A 60 6.56 -4.40 -7.19
CA TRP A 60 7.88 -4.16 -7.79
C TRP A 60 9.03 -4.66 -6.92
N ALA A 61 8.79 -4.90 -5.63
CA ALA A 61 9.79 -5.41 -4.70
C ALA A 61 9.68 -6.94 -4.60
N ARG A 62 10.82 -7.64 -4.63
CA ARG A 62 10.84 -9.09 -4.48
C ARG A 62 10.24 -9.54 -3.14
N ALA A 63 9.24 -10.42 -3.19
CA ALA A 63 8.64 -11.05 -2.01
C ALA A 63 9.58 -12.10 -1.39
N ARG A 64 9.43 -12.31 -0.08
CA ARG A 64 9.96 -13.49 0.62
C ARG A 64 9.09 -14.72 0.30
N ARG A 65 9.55 -15.89 0.76
CA ARG A 65 8.82 -17.16 0.60
C ARG A 65 7.45 -17.16 1.28
N ASP A 66 7.25 -16.31 2.29
CA ASP A 66 5.95 -16.18 2.98
C ASP A 66 4.90 -15.43 2.14
N GLY A 67 5.28 -14.79 1.03
CA GLY A 67 4.37 -14.03 0.19
C GLY A 67 3.77 -12.77 0.85
N ILE A 68 4.21 -12.42 2.07
CA ILE A 68 3.67 -11.30 2.86
C ILE A 68 4.71 -10.18 2.94
N HIS A 69 5.98 -10.54 3.18
CA HIS A 69 7.04 -9.58 3.41
C HIS A 69 7.90 -9.42 2.16
N CYS A 70 8.42 -8.21 1.95
CA CYS A 70 9.45 -8.00 0.94
C CYS A 70 10.80 -8.51 1.45
N GLN A 71 11.70 -8.85 0.53
CA GLN A 71 13.03 -9.37 0.86
C GLN A 71 13.84 -8.36 1.70
N SER A 72 13.70 -7.06 1.42
CA SER A 72 14.39 -6.01 2.16
C SER A 72 13.58 -4.70 2.23
N TYR A 73 13.04 -4.41 3.41
CA TYR A 73 12.36 -3.14 3.68
C TYR A 73 13.30 -1.93 3.58
N SER A 74 14.57 -2.09 3.99
CA SER A 74 15.56 -1.00 3.92
C SER A 74 15.95 -0.66 2.49
N TRP A 75 15.97 -1.64 1.58
CA TRP A 75 16.13 -1.37 0.16
C TRP A 75 14.90 -0.68 -0.42
N VAL A 76 13.70 -1.18 -0.09
CA VAL A 76 12.43 -0.57 -0.53
C VAL A 76 12.34 0.90 -0.12
N ALA A 77 12.58 1.20 1.16
CA ALA A 77 12.52 2.57 1.70
C ALA A 77 13.51 3.51 0.99
N ARG A 78 14.74 3.05 0.71
CA ARG A 78 15.73 3.84 -0.03
C ARG A 78 15.33 4.08 -1.47
N SER A 79 14.73 3.10 -2.14
CA SER A 79 14.24 3.27 -3.51
C SER A 79 13.11 4.30 -3.58
N ILE A 80 12.19 4.29 -2.60
CA ILE A 80 11.13 5.30 -2.48
C ILE A 80 11.72 6.69 -2.21
N ALA A 81 12.66 6.81 -1.27
CA ALA A 81 13.29 8.09 -0.94
C ALA A 81 14.04 8.71 -2.15
N ARG A 82 14.64 7.87 -3.00
CA ARG A 82 15.30 8.33 -4.24
C ARG A 82 14.32 8.71 -5.35
N ALA A 83 13.24 7.94 -5.53
CA ALA A 83 12.27 8.17 -6.61
C ALA A 83 11.26 9.28 -6.28
N GLY A 84 11.13 9.64 -5.00
CA GLY A 84 10.02 10.45 -4.50
C GLY A 84 8.72 9.65 -4.39
N TYR A 85 7.75 10.18 -3.64
CA TYR A 85 6.39 9.62 -3.54
C TYR A 85 5.56 9.96 -4.79
N ALA A 86 6.11 9.79 -5.99
CA ALA A 86 5.33 9.93 -7.20
C ALA A 86 4.40 8.71 -7.30
N GLY A 87 3.08 8.96 -7.30
CA GLY A 87 2.08 7.93 -7.53
C GLY A 87 2.48 7.12 -8.76
N SER A 88 2.39 5.79 -8.64
CA SER A 88 2.88 4.82 -9.62
C SER A 88 4.38 4.88 -9.91
N VAL A 89 5.21 4.50 -8.93
CA VAL A 89 6.53 3.92 -9.23
C VAL A 89 6.29 2.56 -9.92
N ARG A 90 6.07 2.58 -11.24
CA ARG A 90 6.32 1.42 -12.10
C ARG A 90 7.83 1.45 -12.42
N MET A 91 8.66 0.90 -11.53
CA MET A 91 10.04 0.59 -11.91
C MET A 91 10.00 -0.64 -12.81
N ALA A 92 10.18 -0.43 -14.11
CA ALA A 92 10.54 -1.48 -15.05
C ALA A 92 12.02 -1.85 -14.80
N PHE A 93 12.28 -3.14 -14.60
CA PHE A 93 13.58 -3.76 -14.83
C PHE A 93 13.39 -4.83 -15.90
#